data_AF-A0A379MMA2-F1
#
_entry.id   AF-A0A379MMA2-F1
#
_cell.length_a   1.000
_cell.length_b   1.000
_cell.length_c   1.000
_cell.angle_alpha   90.00
_cell.angle_beta   90.00
_cell.angle_gamma   90.00
#
_symmetry.space_group_name_H-M   'P 1'
#
loop_
_entity.id
_entity.type
_entity.pdbx_description
1 polymer ?
#
loop_
_entity_poly.entity_id
_entity_poly.type
_entity_poly.pdbx_seq_one_letter_code
_entity_poly.pdbx_strand_id
1 'polypeptide(L)' 'MIAHHEGAISVAQTEIEEGQSPPAVAMARSIVTTQQQEIDTMKGILASL' A
#
# COMPACT_ATOMS: atom_id res chain seq x y z
N MET A 1 4.20 11.76 -3.66
CA MET A 1 3.68 10.81 -2.65
C MET A 1 3.10 9.55 -3.25
N ILE A 2 2.37 9.59 -4.38
CA ILE A 2 1.88 8.38 -5.08
C ILE A 2 2.99 7.32 -5.24
N ALA A 3 4.14 7.67 -5.84
CA ALA A 3 5.26 6.74 -6.02
C ALA A 3 5.83 6.18 -4.70
N HIS A 4 5.80 6.95 -3.61
CA HIS A 4 6.23 6.47 -2.30
C HIS A 4 5.27 5.39 -1.76
N HIS A 5 3.95 5.59 -1.91
CA HIS A 5 2.97 4.56 -1.55
C HIS A 5 3.05 3.33 -2.44
N GLU A 6 3.27 3.49 -3.76
CA GLU A 6 3.48 2.35 -4.68
C GLU A 6 4.70 1.50 -4.25
N GLY A 7 5.79 2.16 -3.84
CA GLY A 7 6.95 1.47 -3.25
C GLY A 7 6.61 0.72 -1.96
N ALA A 8 5.85 1.32 -1.06
CA ALA A 8 5.41 0.67 0.17
C ALA A 8 4.47 -0.52 -0.08
N ILE A 9 3.58 -0.41 -1.08
CA ILE A 9 2.70 -1.51 -1.51
C ILE A 9 3.53 -2.68 -2.05
N SER A 10 4.56 -2.41 -2.85
CA SER A 10 5.45 -3.46 -3.35
C SER A 10 6.13 -4.23 -2.22
N VAL A 11 6.65 -3.54 -1.20
CA VAL A 11 7.28 -4.20 -0.04
C VAL A 11 6.25 -4.99 0.78
N ALA A 12 5.05 -4.43 0.97
CA ALA A 12 3.98 -5.10 1.70
C ALA A 12 3.46 -6.35 0.94
N GLN A 13 3.43 -6.34 -0.39
CA GLN A 13 3.07 -7.51 -1.19
C GLN A 13 4.08 -8.65 -1.00
N THR A 14 5.38 -8.35 -0.99
CA THR A 14 6.41 -9.35 -0.67
C THR A 14 6.20 -9.96 0.71
N GLU A 15 5.93 -9.14 1.74
CA GLU A 15 5.65 -9.67 3.09
C GLU A 15 4.38 -10.53 3.12
N ILE A 16 3.35 -10.22 2.31
CA ILE A 16 2.14 -11.04 2.23
C ILE A 16 2.40 -12.41 1.59
N GLU A 17 3.27 -12.46 0.59
CA GLU A 17 3.56 -13.66 -0.20
C GLU A 17 4.57 -14.58 0.48
N GLU A 18 5.59 -13.99 1.11
CA GLU A 18 6.77 -14.72 1.61
C GLU A 18 6.90 -14.68 3.15
N GLY A 19 6.17 -13.79 3.82
CA GLY A 19 6.28 -13.54 5.25
C GLY A 19 5.81 -14.71 6.10
N GLN A 20 6.59 -15.01 7.15
CA GLN A 20 6.33 -16.13 8.07
C GLN A 20 5.66 -15.70 9.38
N SER A 21 5.64 -14.39 9.66
CA SER A 21 5.05 -13.83 10.89
C SER A 21 3.59 -13.43 10.63
N PRO A 22 2.58 -14.13 11.20
CA PRO A 22 1.19 -13.79 10.96
C PRO A 22 0.82 -12.34 11.32
N PRO A 23 1.34 -11.75 12.42
CA PRO A 23 1.14 -10.33 12.70
C PRO A 23 1.73 -9.39 11.64
N ALA A 24 2.91 -9.74 11.08
CA ALA A 24 3.54 -8.93 10.03
C ALA A 24 2.76 -9.01 8.71
N VAL A 25 2.32 -10.21 8.33
CA VAL A 25 1.43 -10.41 7.16
C VAL A 25 0.13 -9.64 7.32
N ALA A 26 -0.48 -9.64 8.51
CA ALA A 26 -1.70 -8.87 8.79
C ALA A 26 -1.48 -7.36 8.67
N MET A 27 -0.33 -6.87 9.16
CA MET A 27 0.07 -5.47 9.01
C MET A 27 0.28 -5.12 7.53
N ALA A 28 0.96 -5.98 6.77
CA ALA A 28 1.21 -5.77 5.36
C ALA A 28 -0.09 -5.69 4.53
N ARG A 29 -1.09 -6.55 4.83
CA ARG A 29 -2.44 -6.44 4.21
C ARG A 29 -3.12 -5.11 4.51
N SER A 30 -2.94 -4.60 5.73
CA SER A 30 -3.47 -3.31 6.14
C SER A 30 -2.79 -2.18 5.37
N ILE A 31 -1.46 -2.22 5.25
CA ILE A 31 -0.66 -1.26 4.48
C ILE A 31 -1.12 -1.22 3.02
N VAL A 32 -1.27 -2.37 2.35
CA VAL A 32 -1.75 -2.41 0.95
C VAL A 32 -3.10 -1.71 0.82
N THR A 33 -4.03 -2.00 1.73
CA THR A 33 -5.38 -1.44 1.69
C THR A 33 -5.37 0.07 1.90
N THR A 34 -4.70 0.56 2.93
CA THR A 34 -4.71 2.00 3.27
C THR A 34 -3.94 2.83 2.24
N GLN A 35 -2.78 2.35 1.79
CA GLN A 35 -1.95 3.09 0.85
C GLN A 35 -2.59 3.13 -0.55
N GLN A 36 -3.34 2.10 -0.94
CA GLN A 36 -4.10 2.13 -2.20
C GLN A 36 -5.20 3.20 -2.14
N GLN A 37 -5.93 3.30 -1.02
CA GLN A 37 -6.95 4.34 -0.83
C GLN A 37 -6.36 5.76 -0.89
N GLU A 38 -5.18 5.95 -0.32
CA GLU A 38 -4.45 7.23 -0.39
C GLU A 38 -4.00 7.56 -1.81
N ILE A 39 -3.52 6.56 -2.57
CA ILE A 39 -3.21 6.72 -4.00
C ILE A 39 -4.45 7.14 -4.78
N ASP A 40 -5.59 6.47 -4.57
CA ASP A 40 -6.83 6.76 -5.28
C ASP A 40 -7.31 8.18 -4.97
N THR A 41 -7.22 8.59 -3.70
CA THR A 41 -7.53 9.96 -3.26
C THR A 41 -6.63 10.99 -3.95
N MET A 42 -5.32 10.77 -3.96
CA MET A 42 -4.37 11.70 -4.60
C MET A 42 -4.55 11.77 -6.11
N LYS A 43 -4.82 10.64 -6.78
CA LYS A 43 -5.13 10.62 -8.22
C LYS A 43 -6.41 11.39 -8.51
N GLY A 44 -7.42 11.25 -7.67
CA GLY A 44 -8.67 12.03 -7.75
C GLY A 44 -8.43 13.54 -7.64
N ILE A 45 -7.61 13.96 -6.68
CA ILE A 45 -7.24 15.38 -6.53
C ILE A 45 -6.51 15.88 -7.78
N LEU A 46 -5.50 15.16 -8.27
CA LEU A 46 -4.73 15.56 -9.45
C LEU A 46 -5.60 15.69 -10.71
N ALA A 47 -6.61 14.83 -10.85
CA ALA A 47 -7.55 14.89 -11.97
C ALA A 47 -8.53 16.07 -11.88
N SER A 48 -8.65 16.71 -10.71
CA SER A 48 -9.54 17.86 -10.48
C SER A 48 -8.83 19.23 -10.57
N LEU A 49 -7.54 19.24 -10.90
CA LEU A 49 -6.71 20.42 -11.13
C LEU A 49 -6.66 20.77 -12.62
#